data_AF-A0A316YAX4-F1
#
_entry.id   AF-A0A316YAX4-F1
#
_cell.length_a   1.000
_cell.length_b   1.000
_cell.length_c   1.000
_cell.angle_alpha   90.00
_cell.angle_beta   90.00
_cell.angle_gamma   90.00
#
_symmetry.space_group_name_H-M   'P 1'
#
loop_
_entity.id
_entity.type
_entity.pdbx_description
1 polymer ?
#
loop_
_entity_poly.entity_id
_entity_poly.type
_entity_poly.pdbx_seq_one_letter_code
_entity_poly.pdbx_strand_id
1 'polypeptide(L)'
;GFNNNQDDRLTLVDGGEDGQVIPLAPLIQPVRNVDMVLTLDSLREGTNGWPAGYSIYATYLRYSSLAGQFGSAVKMPAVPAGADFVGQGLNTRPTFFGCSDTDSPIVIYVANYPWSTLSNFTSDQFQYDLATSQLGLDNGVEAATLGGLTAGTDISWPTCLACAAMQRALERTKMARPKRCDTCMKLYCWDGETSSSDTSAAYAPSVGPPQWVIDNAKTTSASQGTQGSGGGTQGGGADGAVHLKLPHALALASIFIATLALL
;
A
#
# COMPACT_ATOMS: atom_id res chain seq x y z
N GLY A 1 0.98 -12.02 -23.54
CA GLY A 1 2.25 -11.72 -24.21
C GLY A 1 1.94 -11.19 -25.58
N PHE A 2 2.72 -10.20 -26.06
CA PHE A 2 2.62 -9.71 -27.44
C PHE A 2 3.14 -10.80 -28.36
N ASN A 3 2.26 -11.64 -28.87
CA ASN A 3 2.62 -12.64 -29.86
C ASN A 3 1.78 -12.38 -31.10
N ASN A 4 2.12 -11.31 -31.81
CA ASN A 4 1.72 -11.15 -33.19
C ASN A 4 2.97 -11.10 -34.06
N ASN A 5 3.48 -12.27 -34.43
CA ASN A 5 4.66 -12.40 -35.31
C ASN A 5 4.34 -12.06 -36.78
N GLN A 6 3.18 -11.47 -37.06
CA GLN A 6 2.71 -11.09 -38.39
C GLN A 6 2.59 -9.57 -38.58
N ASP A 7 2.77 -8.77 -37.52
CA ASP A 7 2.74 -7.31 -37.61
C ASP A 7 4.15 -6.71 -37.52
N ASP A 8 4.43 -5.69 -38.32
CA ASP A 8 5.64 -4.86 -38.26
C ASP A 8 5.54 -3.75 -37.20
N ARG A 9 4.42 -3.70 -36.47
CA ARG A 9 4.09 -2.67 -35.48
C ARG A 9 3.75 -3.29 -34.13
N LEU A 10 4.34 -2.73 -33.09
CA LEU A 10 4.00 -3.04 -31.70
C LEU A 10 3.23 -1.87 -31.08
N THR A 11 1.97 -2.09 -30.71
CA THR A 11 1.18 -1.09 -30.00
C THR A 11 1.41 -1.23 -28.50
N LEU A 12 1.91 -0.16 -27.89
CA LEU A 12 2.12 -0.05 -26.45
C LEU A 12 1.08 0.91 -25.87
N VAL A 13 0.54 0.55 -24.72
CA VAL A 13 -0.40 1.37 -23.94
C VAL A 13 0.12 1.51 -22.52
N ASP A 14 -0.37 2.53 -21.81
CA ASP A 14 -0.10 2.67 -20.38
C ASP A 14 -0.61 1.43 -19.63
N GLY A 15 0.18 0.91 -18.69
CA GLY A 15 -0.19 -0.26 -17.89
C GLY A 15 -1.42 -0.04 -17.01
N GLY A 16 -1.73 1.22 -16.70
CA GLY A 16 -2.95 1.60 -16.00
C GLY A 16 -4.24 1.31 -16.78
N GLU A 17 -4.18 1.26 -18.12
CA GLU A 17 -5.34 0.93 -18.97
C GLU A 17 -5.81 -0.52 -18.81
N ASP A 18 -4.94 -1.41 -18.29
CA ASP A 18 -5.27 -2.80 -17.95
C ASP A 18 -5.58 -2.97 -16.45
N GLY A 19 -5.85 -1.86 -15.75
CA GLY A 19 -6.11 -1.82 -14.30
C GLY A 19 -4.88 -2.05 -13.42
N GLN A 20 -3.73 -2.38 -13.99
CA GLN A 20 -2.48 -2.64 -13.26
C GLN A 20 -1.66 -1.35 -13.06
N VAL A 21 -2.29 -0.32 -12.51
CA VAL A 21 -1.63 0.96 -12.21
C VAL A 21 -0.51 0.81 -11.18
N ILE A 22 -0.65 -0.06 -10.18
CA ILE A 22 0.47 -0.44 -9.29
C ILE A 22 1.41 -1.40 -10.04
N PRO A 23 2.68 -1.03 -10.31
CA PRO A 23 3.55 -1.75 -11.23
C PRO A 23 4.21 -2.99 -10.59
N LEU A 24 3.40 -3.97 -10.20
CA LEU A 24 3.85 -5.21 -9.55
C LEU A 24 4.46 -6.21 -10.54
N ALA A 25 3.90 -6.30 -11.75
CA ALA A 25 4.30 -7.22 -12.81
C ALA A 25 5.82 -7.36 -12.99
N PRO A 26 6.63 -6.28 -13.10
CA PRO A 26 8.07 -6.43 -13.21
C PRO A 26 8.71 -7.01 -11.94
N LEU A 27 8.22 -6.68 -10.75
CA LEU A 27 8.84 -7.04 -9.46
C LEU A 27 8.58 -8.50 -9.07
N ILE A 28 7.41 -9.04 -9.39
CA ILE A 28 7.00 -10.40 -8.98
C ILE A 28 7.50 -11.51 -9.92
N GLN A 29 8.35 -11.18 -10.89
CA GLN A 29 8.93 -12.17 -11.81
C GLN A 29 9.82 -13.16 -11.03
N PRO A 30 9.61 -14.49 -11.14
CA PRO A 30 10.36 -15.49 -10.38
C PRO A 30 11.88 -15.36 -10.51
N VAL A 31 12.36 -15.01 -11.70
CA VAL A 31 13.79 -14.79 -11.99
C VAL A 31 14.42 -13.68 -11.16
N ARG A 32 13.64 -12.75 -10.60
CA ARG A 32 14.14 -11.68 -9.72
C ARG A 32 14.31 -12.13 -8.28
N ASN A 33 13.71 -13.25 -7.89
CA ASN A 33 13.77 -13.80 -6.54
C ASN A 33 13.54 -12.74 -5.45
N VAL A 34 12.52 -11.90 -5.65
CA VAL A 34 12.16 -10.82 -4.71
C VAL A 34 11.47 -11.43 -3.49
N ASP A 35 11.98 -11.14 -2.30
CA ASP A 35 11.40 -11.63 -1.04
C ASP A 35 10.19 -10.77 -0.60
N MET A 36 10.25 -9.45 -0.84
CA MET A 36 9.24 -8.48 -0.41
C MET A 36 9.09 -7.33 -1.42
N VAL A 37 7.86 -6.88 -1.65
CA VAL A 37 7.54 -5.67 -2.41
C VAL A 37 6.77 -4.71 -1.51
N LEU A 38 7.29 -3.50 -1.32
CA LEU A 38 6.55 -2.40 -0.70
C LEU A 38 5.84 -1.60 -1.79
N THR A 39 4.51 -1.63 -1.76
CA THR A 39 3.64 -0.89 -2.68
C THR A 39 3.01 0.30 -1.99
N LEU A 40 3.02 1.44 -2.67
CA LEU A 40 2.31 2.65 -2.28
C LEU A 40 1.17 2.84 -3.28
N ASP A 41 -0.05 2.98 -2.78
CA ASP A 41 -1.24 3.17 -3.59
C ASP A 41 -1.81 4.56 -3.36
N SER A 42 -1.60 5.45 -4.34
CA SER A 42 -2.17 6.79 -4.38
C SER A 42 -3.28 6.93 -5.41
N LEU A 43 -3.94 5.82 -5.77
CA LEU A 43 -4.93 5.79 -6.83
C LEU A 43 -6.25 6.41 -6.40
N ARG A 44 -6.90 7.04 -7.38
CA ARG A 44 -8.23 7.61 -7.26
C ARG A 44 -9.27 6.67 -7.88
N GLU A 45 -9.52 5.54 -7.22
CA GLU A 45 -10.27 4.41 -7.79
C GLU A 45 -11.56 4.01 -7.03
N GLY A 46 -11.67 4.33 -5.73
CA GLY A 46 -12.84 4.05 -4.89
C GLY A 46 -13.84 5.20 -4.79
N THR A 47 -14.88 5.01 -3.97
CA THR A 47 -15.87 6.08 -3.70
C THR A 47 -15.18 7.29 -3.08
N ASN A 48 -15.56 8.49 -3.53
CA ASN A 48 -14.89 9.76 -3.18
C ASN A 48 -13.41 9.84 -3.56
N GLY A 49 -12.90 8.93 -4.40
CA GLY A 49 -11.55 8.99 -4.95
C GLY A 49 -10.44 8.50 -4.01
N TRP A 50 -10.76 7.63 -3.06
CA TRP A 50 -9.74 7.00 -2.20
C TRP A 50 -9.36 5.59 -2.69
N PRO A 51 -8.16 5.09 -2.36
CA PRO A 51 -7.75 3.74 -2.73
C PRO A 51 -8.72 2.67 -2.22
N ALA A 52 -9.02 1.69 -3.06
CA ALA A 52 -9.94 0.59 -2.76
C ALA A 52 -9.36 -0.80 -3.10
N GLY A 53 -8.09 -0.86 -3.49
CA GLY A 53 -7.38 -2.09 -3.80
C GLY A 53 -7.67 -2.65 -5.20
N TYR A 54 -8.32 -1.91 -6.10
CA TYR A 54 -8.69 -2.43 -7.42
C TYR A 54 -7.45 -2.77 -8.25
N SER A 55 -6.42 -1.94 -8.22
CA SER A 55 -5.23 -2.19 -9.05
C SER A 55 -4.42 -3.42 -8.62
N ILE A 56 -4.20 -3.57 -7.32
CA ILE A 56 -3.51 -4.75 -6.78
C ILE A 56 -4.34 -6.02 -6.98
N TYR A 57 -5.67 -5.93 -6.87
CA TYR A 57 -6.59 -7.03 -7.17
C TYR A 57 -6.59 -7.41 -8.66
N ALA A 58 -6.57 -6.43 -9.59
CA ALA A 58 -6.47 -6.68 -11.03
C ALA A 58 -5.19 -7.44 -11.39
N THR A 59 -4.07 -7.07 -10.74
CA THR A 59 -2.80 -7.80 -10.87
C THR A 59 -2.93 -9.25 -10.38
N TYR A 60 -3.54 -9.46 -9.20
CA TYR A 60 -3.82 -10.80 -8.66
C TYR A 60 -4.68 -11.64 -9.62
N LEU A 61 -5.77 -11.09 -10.15
CA LEU A 61 -6.62 -11.78 -11.11
C LEU A 61 -5.88 -12.18 -12.38
N ARG A 62 -5.08 -11.26 -12.94
CA ARG A 62 -4.28 -11.54 -14.14
C ARG A 62 -3.36 -12.73 -13.91
N TYR A 63 -2.52 -12.69 -12.88
CA TYR A 63 -1.53 -13.75 -12.66
C TYR A 63 -2.15 -15.05 -12.18
N SER A 64 -3.29 -14.99 -11.47
CA SER A 64 -4.10 -16.17 -11.16
C SER A 64 -4.67 -16.82 -12.42
N SER A 65 -5.17 -16.01 -13.36
CA SER A 65 -5.72 -16.53 -14.63
C SER A 65 -4.63 -17.12 -15.54
N LEU A 66 -3.41 -16.59 -15.49
CA LEU A 66 -2.27 -17.06 -16.27
C LEU A 66 -1.52 -18.22 -15.59
N ALA A 67 -1.91 -18.62 -14.38
CA ALA A 67 -1.26 -19.71 -13.66
C ALA A 67 -1.28 -21.00 -14.49
N GLY A 68 -0.10 -21.58 -14.73
CA GLY A 68 0.05 -22.78 -15.56
C GLY A 68 -0.10 -22.56 -17.08
N GLN A 69 -0.40 -21.33 -17.52
CA GLN A 69 -0.46 -20.96 -18.93
C GLN A 69 0.85 -20.30 -19.38
N PHE A 70 1.23 -20.50 -20.64
CA PHE A 70 2.38 -19.83 -21.27
C PHE A 70 3.73 -20.00 -20.52
N GLY A 71 3.87 -21.05 -19.71
CA GLY A 71 5.05 -21.23 -18.85
C GLY A 71 5.17 -20.19 -17.73
N SER A 72 4.09 -19.47 -17.39
CA SER A 72 4.07 -18.48 -16.32
C SER A 72 4.22 -19.16 -14.97
N ALA A 73 5.41 -19.03 -14.39
CA ALA A 73 5.71 -19.40 -13.01
C ALA A 73 5.48 -18.23 -12.03
N VAL A 74 4.94 -17.11 -12.51
CA VAL A 74 4.70 -15.92 -11.68
C VAL A 74 3.61 -16.23 -10.66
N LYS A 75 3.93 -16.03 -9.38
CA LYS A 75 3.00 -16.17 -8.26
C LYS A 75 2.75 -14.82 -7.63
N MET A 76 1.48 -14.46 -7.52
CA MET A 76 1.00 -13.25 -6.83
C MET A 76 0.18 -13.71 -5.63
N PRO A 77 0.40 -13.17 -4.43
CA PRO A 77 -0.43 -13.52 -3.28
C PRO A 77 -1.90 -13.17 -3.52
N ALA A 78 -2.79 -13.89 -2.83
CA ALA A 78 -4.22 -13.60 -2.86
C ALA A 78 -4.51 -12.19 -2.32
N VAL A 79 -5.48 -11.53 -2.96
CA VAL A 79 -5.94 -10.18 -2.63
C VAL A 79 -7.48 -10.19 -2.73
N PRO A 80 -8.22 -9.63 -1.77
CA PRO A 80 -9.67 -9.57 -1.85
C PRO A 80 -10.15 -8.53 -2.87
N ALA A 81 -11.39 -8.67 -3.33
CA ALA A 81 -12.04 -7.69 -4.20
C ALA A 81 -12.36 -6.39 -3.46
N GLY A 82 -12.57 -5.28 -4.18
CA GLY A 82 -12.65 -3.94 -3.60
C GLY A 82 -13.68 -3.74 -2.48
N ALA A 83 -14.85 -4.39 -2.55
CA ALA A 83 -15.85 -4.33 -1.48
C ALA A 83 -15.30 -4.91 -0.16
N ASP A 84 -14.78 -6.13 -0.21
CA ASP A 84 -14.18 -6.80 0.95
C ASP A 84 -12.90 -6.07 1.40
N PHE A 85 -12.12 -5.55 0.46
CA PHE A 85 -10.89 -4.80 0.71
C PHE A 85 -11.14 -3.59 1.61
N VAL A 86 -12.13 -2.76 1.23
CA VAL A 86 -12.54 -1.59 2.01
C VAL A 86 -13.29 -2.03 3.27
N GLY A 87 -14.19 -3.01 3.18
CA GLY A 87 -14.97 -3.51 4.33
C GLY A 87 -14.09 -4.00 5.49
N GLN A 88 -12.98 -4.66 5.17
CA GLN A 88 -11.96 -5.12 6.12
C GLN A 88 -10.90 -4.07 6.48
N GLY A 89 -11.10 -2.81 6.06
CA GLY A 89 -10.22 -1.69 6.32
C GLY A 89 -8.78 -1.89 5.84
N LEU A 90 -8.56 -2.68 4.79
CA LEU A 90 -7.21 -2.94 4.28
C LEU A 90 -6.55 -1.69 3.66
N ASN A 91 -7.36 -0.68 3.36
CA ASN A 91 -6.94 0.65 2.92
C ASN A 91 -6.81 1.68 4.05
N THR A 92 -7.00 1.30 5.32
CA THR A 92 -6.83 2.19 6.49
C THR A 92 -5.56 1.88 7.30
N ARG A 93 -4.79 0.88 6.87
CA ARG A 93 -3.55 0.43 7.51
C ARG A 93 -2.63 -0.23 6.48
N PRO A 94 -1.33 -0.37 6.77
CA PRO A 94 -0.49 -1.26 6.00
C PRO A 94 -1.05 -2.68 6.05
N THR A 95 -1.06 -3.38 4.93
CA THR A 95 -1.56 -4.76 4.85
C THR A 95 -0.53 -5.63 4.14
N PHE A 96 -0.21 -6.79 4.73
CA PHE A 96 0.72 -7.75 4.16
C PHE A 96 -0.07 -8.87 3.48
N PHE A 97 0.11 -9.01 2.17
CA PHE A 97 -0.42 -10.11 1.38
C PHE A 97 0.64 -11.18 1.18
N GLY A 98 0.22 -12.45 1.23
CA GLY A 98 1.09 -13.61 1.02
C GLY A 98 1.74 -14.17 2.28
N CYS A 99 1.35 -13.73 3.47
CA CYS A 99 1.99 -14.22 4.71
C CYS A 99 1.91 -15.74 4.94
N SER A 100 0.93 -16.40 4.34
CA SER A 100 0.67 -17.85 4.41
C SER A 100 1.11 -18.62 3.15
N ASP A 101 1.46 -17.92 2.07
CA ASP A 101 2.02 -18.50 0.83
C ASP A 101 3.54 -18.40 0.90
N THR A 102 4.30 -19.49 0.72
CA THR A 102 5.78 -19.46 0.74
C THR A 102 6.41 -19.17 -0.62
N ASP A 103 5.62 -19.21 -1.68
CA ASP A 103 6.13 -19.23 -3.05
C ASP A 103 5.92 -17.90 -3.80
N SER A 104 5.27 -16.92 -3.15
CA SER A 104 5.13 -15.54 -3.62
C SER A 104 5.95 -14.58 -2.77
N PRO A 105 6.38 -13.42 -3.31
CA PRO A 105 6.86 -12.33 -2.45
C PRO A 105 5.77 -11.92 -1.45
N ILE A 106 6.18 -11.36 -0.31
CA ILE A 106 5.27 -10.61 0.54
C ILE A 106 5.00 -9.27 -0.12
N VAL A 107 3.73 -8.98 -0.39
CA VAL A 107 3.33 -7.68 -0.94
C VAL A 107 2.78 -6.84 0.20
N ILE A 108 3.50 -5.79 0.55
CA ILE A 108 3.09 -4.81 1.56
C ILE A 108 2.35 -3.68 0.85
N TYR A 109 1.09 -3.51 1.19
CA TYR A 109 0.22 -2.47 0.64
C TYR A 109 0.08 -1.32 1.63
N VAL A 110 0.41 -0.12 1.18
CA VAL A 110 0.19 1.13 1.92
C VAL A 110 -0.67 2.05 1.08
N ALA A 111 -1.91 2.27 1.49
CA ALA A 111 -2.82 3.19 0.82
C ALA A 111 -2.55 4.64 1.21
N ASN A 112 -2.83 5.55 0.27
CA ASN A 112 -3.06 6.94 0.56
C ASN A 112 -4.30 7.07 1.46
N TYR A 113 -4.12 7.78 2.56
CA TYR A 113 -5.13 8.03 3.58
C TYR A 113 -4.98 9.49 4.04
N PRO A 114 -6.06 10.20 4.40
CA PRO A 114 -5.94 11.60 4.84
C PRO A 114 -5.45 11.70 6.29
N TRP A 115 -4.15 11.64 6.51
CA TRP A 115 -3.53 11.82 7.83
C TRP A 115 -3.59 13.28 8.30
N SER A 116 -3.21 14.22 7.44
CA SER A 116 -3.17 15.66 7.73
C SER A 116 -3.96 16.51 6.74
N THR A 117 -4.15 16.03 5.51
CA THR A 117 -4.94 16.72 4.48
C THR A 117 -5.67 15.73 3.57
N LEU A 118 -6.67 16.22 2.84
CA LEU A 118 -7.26 15.46 1.74
C LEU A 118 -6.29 15.49 0.55
N SER A 119 -5.65 14.35 0.30
CA SER A 119 -4.62 14.16 -0.74
C SER A 119 -5.13 13.31 -1.92
N ASN A 120 -6.45 13.14 -2.04
CA ASN A 120 -7.11 12.42 -3.14
C ASN A 120 -7.23 13.28 -4.41
N PHE A 121 -6.10 13.85 -4.85
CA PHE A 121 -6.01 14.70 -6.03
C PHE A 121 -6.44 13.95 -7.30
N THR A 122 -6.96 14.69 -8.28
CA THR A 122 -7.39 14.11 -9.56
C THR A 122 -6.20 13.84 -10.48
N SER A 123 -6.32 12.83 -11.34
CA SER A 123 -5.24 12.44 -12.27
C SER A 123 -4.94 13.49 -13.35
N ASP A 124 -5.88 14.40 -13.61
CA ASP A 124 -5.77 15.50 -14.55
C ASP A 124 -5.31 16.82 -13.89
N GLN A 125 -5.04 16.83 -12.59
CA GLN A 125 -4.48 17.98 -11.90
C GLN A 125 -2.96 18.03 -12.10
N PHE A 126 -2.52 18.88 -13.03
CA PHE A 126 -1.10 19.08 -13.36
C PHE A 126 -0.45 20.28 -12.67
N GLN A 127 -1.21 21.10 -11.95
CA GLN A 127 -0.72 22.29 -11.26
C GLN A 127 -1.16 22.30 -9.80
N TYR A 128 -0.22 22.62 -8.93
CA TYR A 128 -0.40 22.73 -7.50
C TYR A 128 0.33 23.99 -7.04
N ASP A 129 -0.26 24.73 -6.10
CA ASP A 129 0.51 25.71 -5.36
C ASP A 129 1.49 25.01 -4.40
N LEU A 130 2.48 25.76 -3.92
CA LEU A 130 3.54 25.20 -3.06
C LEU A 130 2.97 24.63 -1.76
N ALA A 131 1.98 25.29 -1.16
CA ALA A 131 1.37 24.87 0.10
C ALA A 131 0.63 23.53 -0.05
N THR A 132 -0.20 23.39 -1.08
CA THR A 132 -0.94 22.16 -1.41
C THR A 132 0.03 21.02 -1.70
N SER A 133 1.09 21.29 -2.47
CA SER A 133 2.13 20.30 -2.76
C SER A 133 2.81 19.80 -1.49
N GLN A 134 3.21 20.73 -0.61
CA GLN A 134 3.86 20.37 0.65
C GLN A 134 2.94 19.56 1.56
N LEU A 135 1.67 19.95 1.71
CA LEU A 135 0.69 19.20 2.50
C LEU A 135 0.47 17.78 1.95
N GLY A 136 0.42 17.61 0.63
CA GLY A 136 0.31 16.30 0.00
C GLY A 136 1.53 15.40 0.29
N LEU A 137 2.74 15.98 0.23
CA LEU A 137 3.98 15.28 0.57
C LEU A 137 4.04 14.90 2.04
N ASP A 138 3.68 15.82 2.95
CA ASP A 138 3.65 15.59 4.39
C ASP A 138 2.67 14.46 4.75
N ASN A 139 1.47 14.48 4.15
CA ASN A 139 0.49 13.40 4.29
C ASN A 139 1.03 12.05 3.78
N GLY A 140 1.79 12.05 2.68
CA GLY A 140 2.46 10.86 2.16
C GLY A 140 3.50 10.29 3.13
N VAL A 141 4.28 11.16 3.77
CA VAL A 141 5.25 10.77 4.81
C VAL A 141 4.53 10.17 6.01
N GLU A 142 3.46 10.79 6.47
CA GLU A 142 2.64 10.28 7.58
C GLU A 142 2.06 8.91 7.26
N ALA A 143 1.49 8.72 6.06
CA ALA A 143 0.98 7.43 5.62
C ALA A 143 2.07 6.34 5.56
N ALA A 144 3.25 6.66 5.03
CA ALA A 144 4.35 5.71 4.91
C ALA A 144 5.01 5.37 6.25
N THR A 145 4.95 6.27 7.25
CA THR A 145 5.61 6.12 8.56
C THR A 145 4.65 5.83 9.71
N LEU A 146 3.35 5.76 9.42
CA LEU A 146 2.25 5.76 10.41
C LEU A 146 2.30 6.95 11.36
N GLY A 147 2.83 8.09 10.92
CA GLY A 147 3.05 9.27 11.76
C GLY A 147 3.97 9.00 12.97
N GLY A 148 4.81 7.95 12.91
CA GLY A 148 5.63 7.49 14.03
C GLY A 148 4.85 6.80 15.16
N LEU A 149 3.56 6.52 14.95
CA LEU A 149 2.70 5.83 15.90
C LEU A 149 2.94 4.31 15.84
N THR A 150 2.60 3.64 16.95
CA THR A 150 2.55 2.17 17.02
C THR A 150 1.10 1.75 17.17
N ALA A 151 0.68 0.73 16.43
CA ALA A 151 -0.66 0.19 16.56
C ALA A 151 -0.69 -0.83 17.69
N GLY A 152 -0.76 -0.36 18.93
CA GLY A 152 -1.06 -1.22 20.07
C GLY A 152 0.03 -2.14 20.58
N THR A 153 1.26 -1.96 20.12
CA THR A 153 2.38 -2.83 20.47
C THR A 153 3.63 -1.99 20.76
N ASP A 154 4.59 -2.59 21.47
CA ASP A 154 5.92 -2.02 21.70
C ASP A 154 6.84 -2.14 20.45
N ILE A 155 6.32 -2.69 19.34
CA ILE A 155 7.06 -2.84 18.10
C ILE A 155 6.73 -1.72 17.11
N SER A 156 7.78 -1.05 16.64
CA SER A 156 7.66 0.02 15.67
C SER A 156 7.40 -0.52 14.26
N TRP A 157 6.67 0.26 13.45
CA TRP A 157 6.41 -0.04 12.04
C TRP A 157 7.67 -0.41 11.23
N PRO A 158 8.80 0.33 11.34
CA PRO A 158 10.04 -0.07 10.66
C PRO A 158 10.56 -1.45 11.05
N THR A 159 10.34 -1.88 12.30
CA THR A 159 10.72 -3.22 12.73
C THR A 159 9.85 -4.28 12.05
N CYS A 160 8.55 -4.00 11.85
CA CYS A 160 7.66 -4.90 11.13
C CYS A 160 7.97 -4.99 9.63
N LEU A 161 8.41 -3.89 9.01
CA LEU A 161 8.97 -3.92 7.66
C LEU A 161 10.23 -4.81 7.59
N ALA A 162 11.14 -4.72 8.56
CA ALA A 162 12.31 -5.59 8.61
C ALA A 162 11.91 -7.07 8.78
N CYS A 163 10.91 -7.36 9.61
CA CYS A 163 10.37 -8.71 9.76
C CYS A 163 9.79 -9.27 8.46
N ALA A 164 9.07 -8.45 7.68
CA ALA A 164 8.56 -8.83 6.36
C ALA A 164 9.68 -9.07 5.36
N ALA A 165 10.70 -8.20 5.33
CA ALA A 165 11.86 -8.35 4.44
C ALA A 165 12.63 -9.65 4.70
N MET A 166 12.70 -10.11 5.95
CA MET A 166 13.40 -11.34 6.32
C MET A 166 12.55 -12.61 6.13
N GLN A 167 11.24 -12.49 5.97
CA GLN A 167 10.34 -13.63 6.11
C GLN A 167 10.62 -14.76 5.12
N ARG A 168 10.81 -14.44 3.84
CA ARG A 168 11.13 -15.43 2.80
C ARG A 168 12.50 -16.04 2.95
N ALA A 169 13.48 -15.26 3.40
CA ALA A 169 14.80 -15.79 3.70
C ALA A 169 14.73 -16.84 4.83
N LEU A 170 13.96 -16.57 5.89
CA LEU A 170 13.75 -17.50 7.00
C LEU A 170 13.05 -18.79 6.55
N GLU A 171 12.05 -18.69 5.69
CA GLU A 171 11.35 -19.86 5.13
C GLU A 171 12.28 -20.71 4.26
N ARG A 172 13.05 -20.08 3.35
CA ARG A 172 14.03 -20.78 2.49
C ARG A 172 15.10 -21.51 3.29
N THR A 173 15.58 -20.91 4.39
CA THR A 173 16.60 -21.52 5.26
C THR A 173 16.02 -22.41 6.36
N LYS A 174 14.68 -22.56 6.42
CA LYS A 174 13.97 -23.31 7.47
C LYS A 174 14.30 -22.82 8.89
N MET A 175 14.62 -21.53 9.02
CA MET A 175 14.87 -20.89 10.29
C MET A 175 13.56 -20.46 10.94
N ALA A 176 13.45 -20.65 12.26
CA ALA A 176 12.30 -20.19 13.00
C ALA A 176 12.20 -18.65 12.97
N ARG A 177 10.99 -18.14 12.77
CA ARG A 177 10.71 -16.71 12.84
C ARG A 177 10.98 -16.20 14.26
N PRO A 178 11.68 -15.05 14.43
CA PRO A 178 11.81 -14.44 15.75
C PRO A 178 10.43 -14.10 16.33
N LYS A 179 10.21 -14.37 17.62
CA LYS A 179 8.94 -14.10 18.32
C LYS A 179 8.43 -12.67 18.13
N ARG A 180 9.35 -11.70 18.05
CA ARG A 180 9.01 -10.29 17.82
C ARG A 180 8.34 -10.06 16.47
N CYS A 181 8.74 -10.83 15.44
CA CYS A 181 8.16 -10.77 14.11
C CYS A 181 6.82 -11.48 14.02
N ASP A 182 6.52 -12.45 14.90
CA ASP A 182 5.17 -13.03 14.97
C ASP A 182 4.11 -11.99 15.33
N THR A 183 4.45 -11.03 16.20
CA THR A 183 3.57 -9.91 16.52
C THR A 183 3.26 -9.07 15.29
N CYS A 184 4.28 -8.74 14.48
CA CYS A 184 4.09 -7.99 13.23
C CYS A 184 3.22 -8.74 12.22
N MET A 185 3.46 -10.05 12.06
CA MET A 185 2.67 -10.84 11.11
C MET A 185 1.22 -10.95 11.56
N LYS A 186 0.95 -11.11 12.86
CA LYS A 186 -0.42 -11.06 13.39
C LYS A 186 -1.10 -9.71 13.20
N LEU A 187 -0.32 -8.63 13.23
CA LEU A 187 -0.83 -7.27 13.17
C LEU A 187 -1.16 -6.82 11.75
N TYR A 188 -0.34 -7.20 10.77
CA TYR A 188 -0.42 -6.67 9.40
C TYR A 188 -0.82 -7.70 8.35
N CYS A 189 -0.70 -9.00 8.62
CA CYS A 189 -1.09 -10.00 7.62
C CYS A 189 -2.60 -10.01 7.44
N TRP A 190 -3.00 -9.97 6.18
CA TRP A 190 -4.35 -10.33 5.81
C TRP A 190 -4.57 -11.82 6.10
N ASP A 191 -5.71 -12.16 6.67
CA ASP A 191 -6.07 -13.51 7.11
C ASP A 191 -6.55 -14.41 5.97
N GLY A 192 -6.85 -13.83 4.81
CA GLY A 192 -7.33 -14.55 3.63
C GLY A 192 -8.84 -14.73 3.60
N GLU A 193 -9.57 -14.20 4.58
CA GLU A 193 -11.01 -14.33 4.66
C GLU A 193 -11.70 -13.21 3.86
N THR A 194 -12.74 -13.56 3.11
CA THR A 194 -13.61 -12.60 2.42
C THR A 194 -14.82 -12.32 3.32
N SER A 195 -14.90 -11.13 3.89
CA SER A 195 -16.10 -10.70 4.61
C SER A 195 -17.18 -10.29 3.62
N SER A 196 -18.39 -10.87 3.70
CA SER A 196 -19.57 -10.40 2.98
C SER A 196 -20.12 -9.09 3.57
N SER A 197 -19.25 -8.10 3.75
CA SER A 197 -19.60 -6.78 4.26
C SER A 197 -20.36 -6.02 3.17
N ASP A 198 -21.60 -5.66 3.47
CA ASP A 198 -22.41 -4.78 2.63
C ASP A 198 -21.75 -3.39 2.59
N THR A 199 -20.92 -3.14 1.57
CA THR A 199 -20.25 -1.86 1.34
C THR A 199 -21.13 -0.89 0.54
N SER A 200 -22.45 -0.91 0.74
CA SER A 200 -23.36 0.05 0.12
C SER A 200 -23.08 1.50 0.54
N ALA A 201 -22.43 1.72 1.68
CA ALA A 201 -22.00 3.05 2.10
C ALA A 201 -20.72 3.50 1.38
N ALA A 202 -20.73 4.75 0.92
CA ALA A 202 -19.56 5.40 0.34
C ALA A 202 -18.39 5.46 1.33
N TYR A 203 -17.22 4.96 0.93
CA TYR A 203 -15.99 5.15 1.69
C TYR A 203 -15.57 6.63 1.68
N ALA A 204 -15.43 7.21 2.88
CA ALA A 204 -15.11 8.62 3.07
C ALA A 204 -14.33 8.78 4.40
N PRO A 205 -13.01 8.53 4.40
CA PRO A 205 -12.19 8.69 5.60
C PRO A 205 -12.16 10.16 6.05
N SER A 206 -12.20 10.38 7.37
CA SER A 206 -11.97 11.69 7.97
C SER A 206 -10.48 11.99 8.04
N VAL A 207 -10.11 13.28 7.98
CA VAL A 207 -8.73 13.72 8.21
C VAL A 207 -8.29 13.37 9.63
N GLY A 208 -7.12 12.76 9.77
CA GLY A 208 -6.51 12.34 11.02
C GLY A 208 -5.90 10.94 10.92
N PRO A 209 -5.23 10.45 11.97
CA PRO A 209 -4.75 9.06 11.98
C PRO A 209 -5.92 8.06 11.81
N PRO A 210 -5.73 6.94 11.10
CA PRO A 210 -6.74 5.90 10.99
C PRO A 210 -7.18 5.35 12.35
N GLN A 211 -8.45 4.97 12.48
CA GLN A 211 -8.99 4.43 13.73
C GLN A 211 -8.22 3.19 14.23
N TRP A 212 -7.78 2.33 13.30
CA TRP A 212 -6.94 1.17 13.59
C TRP A 212 -5.62 1.54 14.30
N VAL A 213 -5.05 2.71 13.98
CA VAL A 213 -3.85 3.21 14.67
C VAL A 213 -4.22 3.74 16.05
N ILE A 214 -5.29 4.53 16.14
CA ILE A 214 -5.74 5.20 17.38
C ILE A 214 -6.16 4.18 18.45
N ASP A 215 -6.84 3.11 18.06
CA ASP A 215 -7.39 2.13 18.99
C ASP A 215 -6.52 0.90 19.22
N ASN A 216 -5.25 0.97 18.81
CA ASN A 216 -4.27 -0.07 19.03
C ASN A 216 -4.60 -1.38 18.30
N ALA A 217 -4.92 -1.26 17.00
CA ALA A 217 -5.25 -2.34 16.07
C ALA A 217 -6.50 -3.15 16.42
N LYS A 218 -7.48 -2.53 17.08
CA LYS A 218 -8.74 -3.20 17.45
C LYS A 218 -9.76 -3.11 16.33
N THR A 219 -9.93 -1.94 15.73
CA THR A 219 -10.88 -1.74 14.63
C THR A 219 -10.21 -2.11 13.33
N THR A 220 -10.57 -3.28 12.79
CA THR A 220 -10.09 -3.72 11.48
C THR A 220 -11.02 -3.28 10.34
N SER A 221 -12.31 -3.04 10.59
CA SER A 221 -13.23 -2.55 9.55
C SER A 221 -12.99 -1.09 9.19
N ALA A 222 -13.28 -0.69 7.94
CA ALA A 222 -13.24 0.73 7.58
C ALA A 222 -14.33 1.51 8.31
N SER A 223 -14.00 2.72 8.79
CA SER A 223 -15.01 3.66 9.27
C SER A 223 -15.81 4.20 8.08
N GLN A 224 -17.12 4.02 8.12
CA GLN A 224 -18.04 4.63 7.18
C GLN A 224 -18.29 6.08 7.63
N GLY A 225 -17.63 7.04 6.98
CA GLY A 225 -17.80 8.46 7.28
C GLY A 225 -19.03 9.07 6.57
N THR A 226 -19.83 9.83 7.29
CA THR A 226 -20.81 10.78 6.72
C THR A 226 -20.08 11.89 5.96
N GLN A 227 -20.29 11.94 4.64
CA GLN A 227 -19.96 13.00 3.67
C GLN A 227 -19.04 14.15 4.18
N GLY A 228 -17.73 14.04 3.89
CA GLY A 228 -16.90 15.22 3.65
C GLY A 228 -17.06 15.63 2.19
N SER A 229 -17.97 16.56 1.90
CA SER A 229 -18.17 17.07 0.54
C SER A 229 -16.94 17.89 0.13
N GLY A 230 -16.04 17.29 -0.66
CA GLY A 230 -14.98 17.97 -1.38
C GLY A 230 -15.53 18.76 -2.57
N GLY A 231 -16.47 19.67 -2.30
CA GLY A 231 -16.95 20.65 -3.26
C GLY A 231 -15.98 21.82 -3.30
N GLY A 232 -15.10 21.85 -4.29
CA GLY A 232 -14.18 22.97 -4.51
C GLY A 232 -14.94 24.29 -4.62
N THR A 233 -14.84 25.10 -3.58
CA THR A 233 -15.07 26.55 -3.67
C THR A 233 -13.97 27.23 -2.88
N GLN A 234 -13.10 27.95 -3.59
CA GLN A 234 -12.12 28.86 -3.00
C GLN A 234 -12.83 29.85 -2.07
N GLY A 235 -12.46 29.84 -0.80
CA GLY A 235 -12.87 30.83 0.18
C GLY A 235 -11.87 30.84 1.33
N GLY A 236 -11.02 31.88 1.38
CA GLY A 236 -10.03 32.04 2.43
C GLY A 236 -10.66 32.16 3.82
N GLY A 237 -10.01 31.54 4.80
CA GLY A 237 -10.40 31.63 6.21
C GLY A 237 -9.57 30.67 7.04
N ALA A 238 -8.91 31.18 8.06
CA ALA A 238 -7.87 30.53 8.84
C ALA A 238 -8.38 29.51 9.87
N ASP A 239 -7.41 28.74 10.37
CA ASP A 239 -7.31 28.08 11.66
C ASP A 239 -7.93 26.68 11.85
N GLY A 240 -7.04 25.73 12.17
CA GLY A 240 -7.39 24.40 12.65
C GLY A 240 -6.34 23.28 12.46
N ALA A 241 -5.11 23.57 12.01
CA ALA A 241 -4.08 22.53 11.91
C ALA A 241 -3.55 22.18 13.31
N VAL A 242 -3.92 21.00 13.82
CA VAL A 242 -3.18 20.37 14.93
C VAL A 242 -1.84 19.91 14.36
N HIS A 243 -0.85 20.80 14.39
CA HIS A 243 0.53 20.45 14.10
C HIS A 243 1.02 19.42 15.13
N LEU A 244 1.08 18.15 14.74
CA LEU A 244 1.89 17.16 15.45
C LEU A 244 3.36 17.56 15.22
N LYS A 245 3.94 18.25 16.21
CA LYS A 245 5.36 18.63 16.18
C LYS A 245 6.20 17.35 16.18
N LEU A 246 6.75 16.96 15.03
CA LEU A 246 7.86 16.01 14.99
C LEU A 246 9.06 16.60 15.74
N PRO A 247 9.66 15.88 16.71
CA PRO A 247 10.91 16.32 17.30
C PRO A 247 12.02 16.30 16.23
N HIS A 248 12.75 17.41 16.13
CA HIS A 248 13.92 17.59 15.28
C HIS A 248 15.10 16.73 15.78
N ALA A 249 15.01 15.42 15.62
CA ALA A 249 16.09 14.49 15.96
C ALA A 249 16.12 13.31 15.00
N LEU A 250 16.28 13.58 13.70
CA LEU A 250 16.79 12.62 12.71
C LEU A 250 17.51 13.42 11.62
N ALA A 251 18.61 14.04 12.02
CA ALA A 251 19.61 14.58 11.10
C ALA A 251 20.81 13.64 11.08
N LEU A 252 21.11 13.15 9.87
CA LEU A 252 22.42 12.69 9.38
C LEU A 252 22.98 11.35 9.91
N ALA A 253 22.71 10.30 9.15
CA ALA A 253 23.66 9.21 8.95
C ALA A 253 23.82 8.96 7.45
N SER A 254 24.63 9.81 6.81
CA SER A 254 25.07 9.63 5.42
C SER A 254 26.13 8.52 5.39
N ILE A 255 25.74 7.28 5.09
CA ILE A 255 26.71 6.22 4.79
C ILE A 255 26.94 6.22 3.28
N PHE A 256 28.04 6.85 2.87
CA PHE A 256 28.66 6.64 1.57
C PHE A 256 29.24 5.21 1.54
N ILE A 257 28.63 4.31 0.78
CA ILE A 257 29.33 3.10 0.30
C ILE A 257 29.82 3.43 -1.11
N ALA A 258 31.03 3.99 -1.18
CA ALA A 258 31.77 4.09 -2.42
C ALA A 258 32.30 2.68 -2.77
N THR A 259 31.93 2.26 -3.97
CA THR A 259 32.47 1.15 -4.75
C THR A 259 33.99 1.01 -4.63
N LEU A 260 34.46 -0.17 -4.23
CA LEU A 260 35.83 -0.61 -4.49
C LEU A 260 35.76 -1.80 -5.46
N ALA A 261 35.90 -1.51 -6.74
CA ALA A 261 36.21 -2.48 -7.78
C ALA A 261 37.30 -1.86 -8.65
N LEU A 262 38.55 -2.31 -8.45
CA LEU A 262 39.66 -2.26 -9.42
C LEU A 262 40.92 -2.88 -8.79
N LEU A 263 41.04 -4.20 -8.95
CA LEU A 263 42.21 -4.99 -9.36
C LEU A 263 41.95 -6.47 -9.11
#